data_AF-A0A962THX6-F1
#
_entry.id   AF-A0A962THX6-F1
#
_cell.length_a   1.000
_cell.length_b   1.000
_cell.length_c   1.000
_cell.angle_alpha   90.00
_cell.angle_beta   90.00
_cell.angle_gamma   90.00
#
_symmetry.space_group_name_H-M   'P 1'
#
loop_
_entity.id
_entity.type
_entity.pdbx_description
1 polymer ?
#
loop_
_entity_poly.entity_id
_entity_poly.type
_entity_poly.pdbx_seq_one_letter_code
_entity_poly.pdbx_strand_id
1 'polypeptide(L)'
;MFHTHQGNRLETLTDRLAEYLRQPLRAPLAREILVTQSNGMARWLSLQLADRLGVCANIAFQFPATFLWEISRAVLRGLPPISAFDRAVLNWRVMALLRNREEGPCFAPVRAWL
;
A
#
# COMPACT_ATOMS: atom_id res chain seq x y z
N MET A 1 -17.20 2.12 -11.92
CA MET A 1 -16.91 3.47 -12.46
C MET A 1 -15.75 4.03 -11.66
N PHE A 2 -14.77 4.66 -12.31
CA PHE A 2 -13.65 5.30 -11.63
C PHE A 2 -13.90 6.81 -11.59
N HIS A 3 -13.92 7.40 -10.39
CA HIS A 3 -14.17 8.82 -10.19
C HIS A 3 -12.88 9.54 -9.84
N THR A 4 -12.66 10.70 -10.43
CA THR A 4 -11.50 11.55 -10.13
C THR A 4 -12.00 12.86 -9.55
N HIS A 5 -11.50 13.21 -8.36
CA HIS A 5 -11.77 14.49 -7.71
C HIS A 5 -10.48 15.30 -7.69
N GLN A 6 -10.54 16.52 -8.22
CA GLN A 6 -9.43 17.47 -8.21
C GLN A 6 -9.72 18.60 -7.24
N GLY A 7 -8.69 19.05 -6.53
CA GLY A 7 -8.77 20.13 -5.56
C GLY A 7 -7.39 20.72 -5.30
N ASN A 8 -7.35 22.00 -4.94
CA ASN A 8 -6.12 22.73 -4.60
C ASN A 8 -5.87 22.80 -3.08
N ARG A 9 -6.80 22.26 -2.28
CA ARG A 9 -6.68 22.13 -0.82
C ARG A 9 -7.08 20.72 -0.43
N LEU A 10 -6.21 20.07 0.32
CA LEU A 10 -6.40 18.66 0.69
C LEU A 10 -7.55 18.52 1.69
N GLU A 11 -7.75 19.51 2.56
CA GLU A 11 -8.82 19.57 3.56
C GLU A 11 -10.20 19.52 2.89
N THR A 12 -10.39 20.24 1.78
CA THR A 12 -11.64 20.22 1.01
C THR A 12 -11.91 18.86 0.37
N LEU A 13 -10.86 18.16 -0.09
CA LEU A 13 -10.99 16.79 -0.57
C LEU A 13 -11.33 15.82 0.57
N THR A 14 -10.75 16.04 1.75
CA THR A 14 -11.05 15.27 2.96
C THR A 14 -12.49 15.50 3.44
N ASP A 15 -13.02 16.72 3.37
CA ASP A 15 -14.42 17.01 3.69
C ASP A 15 -15.37 16.18 2.80
N ARG A 16 -15.09 16.14 1.49
CA ARG A 16 -15.86 15.34 0.53
C ARG A 16 -15.72 13.84 0.77
N LEU A 17 -14.52 13.38 1.10
CA LEU A 17 -14.29 11.99 1.47
C LEU A 17 -15.08 11.62 2.73
N ALA A 18 -15.09 12.48 3.74
CA ALA A 18 -15.87 12.25 4.96
C ALA A 18 -17.36 12.16 4.66
N GLU A 19 -17.90 13.03 3.79
CA GLU A 19 -19.30 12.93 3.36
C GLU A 19 -19.60 11.59 2.68
N TYR A 20 -18.71 11.13 1.79
CA TYR A 20 -18.84 9.84 1.13
C TYR A 20 -18.85 8.68 2.14
N LEU A 21 -17.93 8.72 3.12
CA LEU A 21 -17.80 7.68 4.15
C LEU A 21 -18.95 7.63 5.17
N ARG A 22 -19.83 8.64 5.21
CA ARG A 22 -21.06 8.55 6.03
C ARG A 22 -22.05 7.52 5.49
N GLN A 23 -21.95 7.16 4.21
CA GLN A 23 -22.74 6.09 3.64
C GLN A 23 -22.05 4.75 3.96
N PRO A 24 -22.67 3.89 4.80
CA PRO A 24 -22.01 2.67 5.23
C PRO A 24 -21.88 1.66 4.08
N LEU A 25 -20.82 0.85 4.13
CA LEU A 25 -20.68 -0.31 3.26
C LEU A 25 -21.83 -1.30 3.49
N ARG A 26 -22.13 -2.10 2.46
CA ARG A 26 -23.22 -3.09 2.52
C ARG A 26 -23.05 -4.14 3.62
N ALA A 27 -21.81 -4.50 3.95
CA ALA A 27 -21.51 -5.50 4.97
C ALA A 27 -21.12 -4.81 6.29
N PRO A 28 -21.74 -5.14 7.44
CA PRO A 28 -21.59 -4.40 8.70
C PRO A 28 -20.16 -4.25 9.25
N LEU A 29 -19.28 -5.19 8.92
CA LEU A 29 -17.88 -5.20 9.37
C LEU A 29 -16.89 -5.06 8.21
N ALA A 30 -17.37 -4.74 7.00
CA ALA A 30 -16.47 -4.46 5.90
C ALA A 30 -15.61 -3.24 6.23
N ARG A 31 -14.33 -3.36 5.90
CA ARG A 31 -13.31 -2.36 6.17
C ARG A 31 -13.24 -1.41 4.97
N GLU A 32 -13.25 -0.11 5.23
CA GLU A 32 -12.95 0.88 4.21
C GLU A 32 -11.48 0.78 3.80
N ILE A 33 -11.15 1.00 2.52
CA ILE A 33 -9.77 0.94 2.03
C ILE A 33 -9.38 2.31 1.51
N LEU A 34 -8.38 2.93 2.14
CA LEU A 34 -7.79 4.19 1.69
C LEU A 34 -6.33 3.96 1.30
N VAL A 35 -6.01 4.25 0.04
CA VAL A 35 -4.65 4.11 -0.47
C VAL A 35 -3.91 5.44 -0.30
N THR A 36 -2.79 5.43 0.42
CA THR A 36 -1.96 6.62 0.68
C THR A 36 -0.52 6.36 0.29
N GLN A 37 0.26 7.42 0.07
CA GLN A 37 1.67 7.31 -0.37
C GLN A 37 2.68 7.23 0.79
N SER A 38 2.24 7.54 2.01
CA SER A 38 3.13 7.60 3.17
C SER A 38 2.38 7.41 4.47
N ASN A 39 3.10 6.97 5.50
CA ASN A 39 2.56 6.88 6.86
C ASN A 39 2.11 8.25 7.39
N GLY A 40 2.81 9.33 7.03
CA GLY A 40 2.43 10.69 7.39
C GLY A 40 1.06 11.07 6.83
N MET A 41 0.81 10.77 5.55
CA MET A 41 -0.49 11.00 4.92
C MET A 41 -1.59 10.14 5.55
N ALA A 42 -1.33 8.86 5.80
CA ALA A 42 -2.28 7.97 6.48
C ALA A 42 -2.66 8.51 7.87
N ARG A 43 -1.66 8.93 8.65
CA ARG A 43 -1.88 9.47 10.00
C ARG A 43 -2.64 10.78 9.95
N TRP A 44 -2.23 11.72 9.11
CA TRP A 44 -2.93 13.00 8.92
C TRP A 44 -4.40 12.77 8.55
N LEU A 45 -4.65 11.91 7.55
CA LEU A 45 -6.00 11.63 7.10
C LEU A 45 -6.84 10.93 8.18
N SER A 46 -6.26 10.02 8.96
CA SER A 46 -6.96 9.37 10.09
C SER A 46 -7.44 10.38 11.15
N LEU A 47 -6.62 11.39 11.44
CA LEU A 47 -6.98 12.43 12.41
C LEU A 47 -8.06 13.35 11.82
N GLN A 48 -7.87 13.78 10.57
CA GLN A 48 -8.85 14.65 9.90
C GLN A 48 -10.21 13.98 9.71
N LEU A 49 -10.26 12.67 9.45
CA LEU A 49 -11.50 11.91 9.38
C LEU A 49 -12.12 11.72 10.76
N ALA A 50 -11.32 11.45 11.80
CA ALA A 50 -11.82 11.35 13.17
C ALA A 50 -12.47 12.67 13.63
N ASP A 51 -11.86 13.82 13.31
CA ASP A 51 -12.43 15.14 13.64
C ASP A 51 -13.79 15.38 12.97
N ARG A 52 -14.00 14.84 11.75
CA ARG A 52 -15.22 15.06 10.94
C ARG A 52 -16.32 14.03 11.18
N LEU A 53 -15.95 12.81 11.54
CA LEU A 53 -16.84 11.66 11.71
C LEU A 53 -17.02 11.28 13.18
N GLY A 54 -16.30 11.92 14.10
CA GLY A 54 -16.23 11.60 15.53
C GLY A 54 -15.27 10.46 15.85
N VAL A 55 -15.05 9.53 14.92
CA VAL A 55 -14.09 8.43 15.04
C VAL A 55 -13.58 8.00 13.66
N CYS A 56 -12.30 7.63 13.59
CA CYS A 56 -11.72 6.96 12.43
C CYS A 56 -11.33 5.53 12.84
N ALA A 57 -12.20 4.56 12.57
CA ALA A 57 -12.01 3.16 12.92
C ALA A 57 -12.35 2.26 11.73
N ASN A 58 -11.80 1.03 11.74
CA ASN A 58 -12.01 0.04 10.68
C ASN A 58 -11.73 0.57 9.26
N ILE A 59 -10.64 1.34 9.10
CA ILE A 59 -10.10 1.78 7.81
C ILE A 59 -8.73 1.14 7.59
N ALA A 60 -8.55 0.48 6.46
CA ALA A 60 -7.27 0.00 5.97
C ALA A 60 -6.55 1.12 5.22
N PHE A 61 -5.50 1.66 5.83
CA PHE A 61 -4.55 2.48 5.09
C PHE A 61 -3.53 1.56 4.40
N GLN A 62 -3.48 1.61 3.08
CA GLN A 62 -2.60 0.77 2.26
C GLN A 62 -1.70 1.61 1.38
N PHE A 63 -0.50 1.11 1.10
CA PHE A 63 0.35 1.68 0.06
C PHE A 63 -0.06 1.18 -1.33
N PRO A 64 0.23 1.94 -2.40
CA PRO A 64 -0.17 1.55 -3.75
C PRO A 64 0.33 0.17 -4.17
N ALA A 65 1.57 -0.19 -3.81
CA ALA A 65 2.14 -1.49 -4.14
C ALA A 65 1.40 -2.65 -3.46
N THR A 66 1.07 -2.49 -2.17
CA THR A 66 0.30 -3.49 -1.41
C THR A 66 -1.12 -3.65 -1.98
N PHE A 67 -1.80 -2.53 -2.24
CA PHE A 67 -3.13 -2.52 -2.83
C PHE A 67 -3.15 -3.17 -4.23
N LEU A 68 -2.16 -2.84 -5.07
CA LEU A 68 -2.03 -3.44 -6.40
C LEU A 68 -1.84 -4.95 -6.32
N TRP A 69 -1.03 -5.44 -5.37
CA TRP A 69 -0.85 -6.87 -5.17
C TRP A 69 -2.16 -7.54 -4.73
N GLU A 70 -2.89 -6.95 -3.78
CA GLU A 70 -4.18 -7.49 -3.33
C GLU A 70 -5.22 -7.56 -4.45
N ILE A 71 -5.35 -6.51 -5.28
CA ILE A 71 -6.21 -6.52 -6.46
C ILE A 71 -5.76 -7.61 -7.44
N SER A 72 -4.46 -7.69 -7.71
CA SER A 72 -3.91 -8.69 -8.64
C SER A 72 -4.29 -10.10 -8.20
N ARG A 73 -4.23 -10.40 -6.89
CA ARG A 73 -4.68 -11.70 -6.34
C ARG A 73 -6.17 -11.92 -6.54
N ALA A 74 -7.00 -10.91 -6.30
CA ALA A 74 -8.44 -11.01 -6.44
C ALA A 74 -8.86 -11.26 -7.90
N VAL A 75 -8.13 -10.70 -8.86
CA VAL A 75 -8.44 -10.79 -10.29
C VAL A 75 -7.83 -12.03 -10.95
N LEU A 76 -6.51 -12.25 -10.81
CA LEU A 76 -5.78 -13.25 -11.59
C LEU A 76 -5.93 -14.68 -11.05
N ARG A 77 -6.35 -14.85 -9.79
CA ARG A 77 -6.48 -16.14 -9.07
C ARG A 77 -5.17 -16.96 -9.01
N GLY A 78 -4.96 -17.71 -7.93
CA GLY A 78 -3.77 -18.57 -7.78
C GLY A 78 -2.45 -17.84 -7.44
N LEU A 79 -2.48 -16.52 -7.22
CA LEU A 79 -1.30 -15.80 -6.72
C LEU A 79 -1.11 -15.99 -5.20
N PRO A 80 0.14 -16.11 -4.72
CA PRO A 80 0.42 -16.34 -3.31
C PRO A 80 0.09 -15.10 -2.44
N PRO A 81 -0.21 -15.29 -1.15
CA PRO A 81 -0.55 -14.18 -0.24
C PRO A 81 0.60 -13.20 -0.01
N ILE A 82 1.85 -13.63 -0.22
CA ILE A 82 3.04 -12.79 -0.14
C ILE A 82 3.66 -12.76 -1.53
N SER A 83 4.03 -11.56 -2.01
CA SER A 83 4.72 -11.45 -3.28
C SER A 83 6.08 -12.16 -3.22
N ALA A 84 6.40 -12.92 -4.25
CA ALA A 84 7.71 -13.52 -4.41
C ALA A 84 8.84 -12.46 -4.56
N PHE A 85 8.45 -11.21 -4.84
CA PHE A 85 9.30 -10.04 -4.98
C PHE A 85 9.14 -9.04 -3.83
N ASP A 86 8.50 -9.44 -2.73
CA ASP A 86 8.44 -8.60 -1.55
C ASP A 86 9.84 -8.37 -0.95
N ARG A 87 10.08 -7.21 -0.33
CA ARG A 87 11.45 -6.81 0.09
C ARG A 87 12.11 -7.86 0.97
N ALA A 88 11.38 -8.38 1.96
CA ALA A 88 11.89 -9.38 2.88
C ALA A 88 12.29 -10.68 2.17
N VAL A 89 11.53 -11.09 1.14
CA VAL A 89 11.82 -12.28 0.32
C VAL A 89 13.03 -12.03 -0.56
N LEU A 90 13.09 -10.86 -1.22
CA LEU A 90 14.20 -10.50 -2.09
C LEU A 90 15.52 -10.39 -1.34
N ASN A 91 15.53 -9.91 -0.09
CA ASN A 91 16.76 -9.88 0.72
C ASN A 91 17.45 -11.25 0.78
N TRP A 92 16.69 -12.30 1.10
CA TRP A 92 17.23 -13.65 1.18
C TRP A 92 17.57 -14.25 -0.18
N ARG A 93 16.72 -14.04 -1.19
CA ARG A 93 16.96 -14.54 -2.55
C ARG A 93 18.19 -13.89 -3.18
N VAL A 94 18.31 -12.57 -3.08
CA VAL A 94 19.47 -11.82 -3.58
C VAL A 94 20.72 -12.26 -2.85
N MET A 95 20.68 -12.45 -1.52
CA MET A 95 21.82 -13.00 -0.79
C MET A 95 22.22 -14.39 -1.31
N ALA A 96 21.27 -15.31 -1.47
CA ALA A 96 21.57 -16.65 -2.00
C ALA A 96 22.17 -16.58 -3.43
N LEU A 97 21.63 -15.72 -4.29
CA LEU A 97 22.15 -15.49 -5.64
C LEU A 97 23.55 -14.89 -5.62
N LEU A 98 23.81 -13.92 -4.74
CA LEU A 98 25.15 -13.34 -4.57
C LEU A 98 26.15 -14.37 -4.06
N ARG A 99 25.75 -15.31 -3.19
CA ARG A 99 26.65 -16.39 -2.74
C ARG A 99 27.07 -17.31 -3.88
N ASN A 100 26.14 -17.64 -4.77
CA ASN A 100 26.33 -18.60 -5.86
C ASN A 100 26.57 -17.93 -7.22
N ARG A 101 27.08 -16.69 -7.21
CA ARG A 101 27.33 -15.90 -8.43
C ARG A 101 28.52 -16.45 -9.21
N GLU A 102 28.47 -16.34 -10.53
CA GLU A 102 29.63 -16.59 -11.38
C GLU A 102 30.68 -15.48 -11.20
N GLU A 103 31.95 -15.83 -11.36
CA GLU A 103 33.06 -14.88 -11.29
C GLU A 103 33.17 -14.07 -12.58
N GLY A 104 32.26 -13.11 -12.74
CA GLY A 104 32.24 -12.16 -13.84
C GLY A 104 32.72 -10.76 -13.45
N PRO A 105 33.19 -9.94 -14.42
CA PRO A 105 33.61 -8.55 -14.16
C PRO A 105 32.48 -7.68 -13.60
N CYS A 106 31.21 -8.00 -13.89
CA CYS A 106 30.04 -7.29 -13.37
C CYS A 106 29.87 -7.40 -11.85
N PHE A 107 30.41 -8.45 -11.21
CA PHE A 107 30.35 -8.64 -9.76
C PHE A 107 31.63 -8.20 -9.02
N ALA A 108 32.61 -7.63 -9.74
CA ALA A 108 33.87 -7.21 -9.13
C ALA A 108 33.71 -6.19 -7.99
N PRO A 109 32.85 -5.14 -8.09
CA PRO A 109 32.67 -4.19 -6.99
C PRO A 109 32.03 -4.83 -5.74
N VAL A 110 31.06 -5.73 -5.94
CA VAL A 110 30.38 -6.42 -4.83
C VAL A 110 31.33 -7.39 -4.12
N ARG A 111 32.21 -8.07 -4.86
CA ARG A 111 33.24 -8.94 -4.29
C ARG A 111 34.29 -8.17 -3.47
N ALA A 112 34.64 -6.96 -3.86
CA ALA A 112 35.59 -6.15 -3.09
C ALA A 112 35.00 -5.68 -1.74
N TRP A 113 33.68 -5.70 -1.59
CA TRP A 113 32.96 -5.24 -0.41
C TRP A 113 32.57 -6.37 0.56
N LEU A 114 32.28 -7.57 0.06
CA LEU A 114 31.97 -8.78 0.84
C LEU A 114 33.23 -9.42 1.46
#